data_AF-A0A383BIL0-F1
#
_entry.id   AF-A0A383BIL0-F1
#
_cell.length_a   1.000
_cell.length_b   1.000
_cell.length_c   1.000
_cell.angle_alpha   90.00
_cell.angle_beta   90.00
_cell.angle_gamma   90.00
#
_symmetry.space_group_name_H-M   'P 1'
#
loop_
_entity.id
_entity.type
_entity.pdbx_description
1 polymer ?
#
loop_
_entity_poly.entity_id
_entity_poly.type
_entity_poly.pdbx_seq_one_letter_code
_entity_poly.pdbx_strand_id
1 'polypeptide(L)'
;FNGVQVPGVARLSSDGVLDHSFLGELPSIDGQVSNVTLQDDGRILLAGDFRVSAGEGDSSLNYTNIARLNRDGGLDSSFQPNMAKTDPATHLDGPVHAVAIQPDGRIILGGSFASFSGLERAGIIRIDYNGELDHSINFGSGANDAVLALAVQDDFRIVLGGNFSQFNGREAPHLARVYGGLDYSPGRVRFEQAAYLVNENGNSDEIILRREGGISNTGTVTIDSFSVDAVAGSDYAELSGVQVT
;
A
#
# COMPACT_ATOMS: atom_id res chain seq x y z
N PHE A 1 3.58 8.27 31.18
CA PHE A 1 2.72 9.45 31.37
C PHE A 1 2.48 9.64 32.88
N ASN A 2 2.84 10.79 33.46
CA ASN A 2 2.69 11.08 34.90
C ASN A 2 3.21 9.97 35.84
N GLY A 3 4.39 9.40 35.55
CA GLY A 3 5.01 8.33 36.34
C GLY A 3 4.48 6.91 36.06
N VAL A 4 3.41 6.77 35.28
CA VAL A 4 2.92 5.46 34.80
C VAL A 4 3.61 5.11 33.47
N GLN A 5 4.17 3.91 33.38
CA GLN A 5 4.73 3.39 32.12
C GLN A 5 3.59 3.07 31.14
N VAL A 6 3.74 3.49 29.88
CA VAL A 6 2.78 3.22 28.80
C VAL A 6 3.56 2.71 27.57
N PRO A 7 3.12 1.62 26.91
CA PRO A 7 3.86 1.01 25.81
C PRO A 7 3.59 1.76 24.49
N GLY A 8 4.21 2.92 24.31
CA GLY A 8 4.18 3.69 23.06
C GLY A 8 2.91 4.51 22.82
N VAL A 9 1.73 4.02 23.22
CA VAL A 9 0.44 4.71 23.09
C VAL A 9 -0.28 4.83 24.43
N ALA A 10 -1.06 5.89 24.60
CA ALA A 10 -1.90 6.11 25.77
C ALA A 10 -3.21 6.79 25.35
N ARG A 11 -4.32 6.41 26.00
CA ARG A 11 -5.59 7.13 25.92
C ARG A 11 -5.79 7.96 27.17
N LEU A 12 -6.26 9.19 26.99
CA LEU A 12 -6.65 10.08 28.07
C LEU A 12 -8.17 10.26 28.06
N SER A 13 -8.75 10.32 29.25
CA SER A 13 -10.12 10.78 29.49
C SER A 13 -10.27 12.26 29.09
N SER A 14 -11.51 12.74 28.98
CA SER A 14 -11.79 14.13 28.59
C SER A 14 -11.23 15.18 29.55
N ASP A 15 -10.92 14.79 30.79
CA ASP A 15 -10.27 15.61 31.82
C ASP A 15 -8.72 15.49 31.80
N GLY A 16 -8.15 14.76 30.83
CA GLY A 16 -6.72 14.55 30.67
C GLY A 16 -6.13 13.47 31.58
N VAL A 17 -6.94 12.75 32.35
CA VAL A 17 -6.49 11.63 33.18
C VAL A 17 -6.22 10.41 32.31
N LEU A 18 -5.17 9.65 32.65
CA LEU A 18 -4.86 8.40 31.95
C LEU A 18 -6.01 7.40 32.08
N ASP A 19 -6.46 6.87 30.95
CA ASP A 19 -7.45 5.81 30.93
C ASP A 19 -6.78 4.46 31.22
N HIS A 20 -6.89 4.01 32.46
CA HIS A 20 -6.33 2.74 32.90
C HIS A 20 -7.04 1.52 32.30
N SER A 21 -8.30 1.64 31.86
CA SER A 21 -9.00 0.53 31.21
C SER A 21 -8.40 0.25 29.83
N PHE A 22 -8.01 1.30 29.11
CA PHE A 22 -7.30 1.18 27.85
C PHE A 22 -5.90 0.57 28.03
N LEU A 23 -5.17 1.05 29.05
CA LEU A 23 -3.82 0.57 29.34
C LEU A 23 -3.76 -0.93 29.63
N GLY A 24 -4.79 -1.50 30.28
CA GLY A 24 -4.86 -2.91 30.63
C GLY A 24 -4.95 -3.87 29.44
N GLU A 25 -5.44 -3.40 28.30
CA GLU A 25 -5.65 -4.21 27.10
C GLU A 25 -4.52 -4.06 26.07
N LEU A 26 -3.58 -3.12 26.27
CA LEU A 26 -2.55 -2.82 25.28
C LEU A 26 -1.61 -4.02 25.04
N PRO A 27 -1.30 -4.34 23.78
CA PRO A 27 -0.27 -5.31 23.48
C PRO A 27 1.13 -4.77 23.82
N SER A 28 2.13 -5.66 23.84
CA SER A 28 3.52 -5.22 23.90
C SER A 28 3.89 -4.52 22.60
N ILE A 29 4.43 -3.30 22.70
CA ILE A 29 4.92 -2.51 21.56
C ILE A 29 6.41 -2.23 21.80
N ASP A 30 7.27 -2.80 20.96
CA ASP A 30 8.71 -2.62 20.98
C ASP A 30 9.14 -1.72 19.82
N GLY A 31 9.62 -0.52 20.12
CA GLY A 31 10.03 0.48 19.13
C GLY A 31 9.21 1.77 19.21
N GLN A 32 9.25 2.55 18.14
CA GLN A 32 8.65 3.88 18.07
C GLN A 32 7.34 3.86 17.29
N VAL A 33 6.26 4.26 17.95
CA VAL A 33 5.02 4.68 17.28
C VAL A 33 5.19 6.14 16.86
N SER A 34 5.13 6.42 15.56
CA SER A 34 5.32 7.75 14.96
C SER A 34 4.00 8.42 14.59
N ASN A 35 2.93 7.65 14.39
CA ASN A 35 1.61 8.16 14.04
C ASN A 35 0.50 7.34 14.70
N VAL A 36 -0.57 8.01 15.13
CA VAL A 36 -1.78 7.41 15.69
C VAL A 36 -2.98 8.07 15.01
N THR A 37 -3.86 7.27 14.42
CA THR A 37 -5.05 7.75 13.70
C THR A 37 -6.29 6.97 14.15
N LEU A 38 -7.40 7.67 14.39
CA LEU A 38 -8.69 7.06 14.68
C LEU A 38 -9.45 6.75 13.38
N GLN A 39 -10.05 5.58 13.31
CA GLN A 39 -11.06 5.24 12.30
C GLN A 39 -12.47 5.65 12.78
N ASP A 40 -13.41 5.81 11.85
CA ASP A 40 -14.80 6.23 12.15
C ASP A 40 -15.53 5.27 13.09
N ASP A 41 -15.12 3.99 13.07
CA ASP A 41 -15.62 2.97 13.96
C ASP A 41 -14.90 2.96 15.33
N GLY A 42 -14.07 3.96 15.64
CA GLY A 42 -13.35 4.10 16.90
C GLY A 42 -12.14 3.17 17.08
N ARG A 43 -11.81 2.32 16.09
CA ARG A 43 -10.54 1.59 16.11
C ARG A 43 -9.37 2.55 15.87
N ILE A 44 -8.18 2.14 16.29
CA ILE A 44 -6.99 3.00 16.34
C ILE A 44 -5.90 2.38 15.49
N LEU A 45 -5.48 3.07 14.43
CA LEU A 45 -4.32 2.71 13.64
C LEU A 45 -3.05 3.29 14.26
N LEU A 46 -2.03 2.45 14.40
CA LEU A 46 -0.68 2.80 14.81
C LEU A 46 0.25 2.63 13.63
N ALA A 47 1.17 3.57 13.43
CA ALA A 47 2.25 3.46 12.46
C ALA A 47 3.58 3.95 13.03
N GLY A 48 4.69 3.36 12.59
CA GLY A 48 6.03 3.74 13.02
C GLY A 48 7.12 2.73 12.63
N ASP A 49 8.16 2.68 13.45
CA ASP A 49 9.22 1.67 13.44
C ASP A 49 9.11 0.85 14.73
N PHE A 50 8.23 -0.13 14.72
CA PHE A 50 7.92 -0.92 15.91
C PHE A 50 7.60 -2.37 15.55
N ARG A 51 7.56 -3.21 16.61
CA ARG A 51 6.99 -4.55 16.60
C ARG A 51 5.89 -4.64 17.65
N VAL A 52 4.81 -5.34 17.32
CA VAL A 52 3.72 -5.65 18.26
C VAL A 52 3.57 -7.16 18.35
N SER A 53 3.58 -7.71 19.56
CA SER A 53 3.30 -9.13 19.82
C SER A 53 1.98 -9.30 20.57
N ALA A 54 1.19 -10.29 20.15
CA ALA A 54 0.01 -10.71 20.89
C ALA A 54 0.44 -11.48 22.15
N GLY A 55 0.49 -10.81 23.30
CA GLY A 55 0.95 -11.40 24.56
C GLY A 55 2.48 -11.49 24.71
N GLU A 56 2.93 -11.76 25.95
CA GLU A 56 4.36 -11.90 26.24
C GLU A 56 4.91 -13.20 25.63
N GLY A 57 5.84 -13.07 24.68
CA GLY A 57 6.63 -14.19 24.16
C GLY A 57 6.06 -14.93 22.94
N ASP A 58 4.86 -14.60 22.47
CA ASP A 58 4.35 -15.14 21.20
C ASP A 58 4.90 -14.35 20.00
N SER A 59 6.05 -14.82 19.52
CA SER A 59 6.71 -14.25 18.36
C SER A 59 6.07 -14.62 17.01
N SER A 60 5.03 -15.46 17.01
CA SER A 60 4.36 -15.92 15.79
C SER A 60 3.36 -14.89 15.22
N LEU A 61 2.88 -13.96 16.04
CA LEU A 61 1.95 -12.89 15.66
C LEU A 61 2.61 -11.50 15.78
N ASN A 62 3.84 -11.37 15.28
CA ASN A 62 4.58 -10.11 15.29
C ASN A 62 4.13 -9.20 14.14
N TYR A 63 3.35 -8.16 14.43
CA TYR A 63 3.08 -7.07 13.50
C TYR A 63 4.26 -6.10 13.51
N THR A 64 4.58 -5.50 12.36
CA THR A 64 5.64 -4.49 12.28
C THR A 64 5.16 -3.25 11.56
N ASN A 65 5.60 -2.09 12.04
CA ASN A 65 5.44 -0.77 11.41
C ASN A 65 3.99 -0.26 11.25
N ILE A 66 3.00 -1.14 11.22
CA ILE A 66 1.57 -0.82 11.28
C ILE A 66 0.83 -1.86 12.11
N ALA A 67 -0.12 -1.40 12.92
CA ALA A 67 -1.03 -2.24 13.69
C ALA A 67 -2.37 -1.52 13.89
N ARG A 68 -3.43 -2.27 14.17
CA ARG A 68 -4.71 -1.69 14.58
C ARG A 68 -5.10 -2.19 15.96
N LEU A 69 -5.58 -1.28 16.81
CA LEU A 69 -6.18 -1.60 18.09
C LEU A 69 -7.70 -1.44 18.00
N ASN A 70 -8.41 -2.28 18.74
CA ASN A 70 -9.82 -2.11 19.06
C ASN A 70 -10.02 -0.87 19.94
N ARG A 71 -11.29 -0.47 20.10
CA ARG A 71 -11.67 0.67 20.95
C ARG A 71 -11.20 0.52 22.38
N ASP A 72 -11.09 -0.69 22.91
CA ASP A 72 -10.63 -0.96 24.28
C ASP A 72 -9.11 -0.94 24.42
N GLY A 73 -8.34 -0.88 23.32
CA GLY A 73 -6.88 -0.94 23.33
C GLY A 73 -6.32 -2.32 23.00
N GLY A 74 -7.17 -3.35 22.98
CA GLY A 74 -6.77 -4.69 22.56
C GLY A 74 -6.36 -4.72 21.09
N LEU A 75 -5.41 -5.59 20.74
CA LEU A 75 -4.98 -5.76 19.35
C LEU A 75 -6.14 -6.26 18.47
N ASP A 76 -6.39 -5.61 17.34
CA ASP A 76 -7.40 -6.05 16.37
C ASP A 76 -6.82 -7.11 15.44
N SER A 77 -7.09 -8.38 15.75
CA SER A 77 -6.64 -9.52 14.95
C SER A 77 -7.34 -9.66 13.59
N SER A 78 -8.39 -8.88 13.31
CA SER A 78 -9.01 -8.83 11.98
C SER A 78 -8.28 -7.90 11.01
N PHE A 79 -7.41 -7.02 11.52
CA PHE A 79 -6.55 -6.18 10.70
C PHE A 79 -5.25 -6.91 10.40
N GLN A 80 -5.16 -7.44 9.20
CA GLN A 80 -4.08 -8.29 8.75
C GLN A 80 -3.44 -7.74 7.48
N PRO A 81 -2.70 -6.61 7.54
CA PRO A 81 -1.80 -6.22 6.45
C PRO A 81 -0.66 -7.22 6.21
N ASN A 82 -0.62 -8.29 7.02
CA ASN A 82 -0.44 -9.70 6.63
C ASN A 82 0.81 -10.43 7.18
N MET A 83 0.88 -10.47 8.51
CA MET A 83 1.10 -11.64 9.40
C MET A 83 2.28 -12.63 9.25
N ALA A 84 3.18 -12.54 8.26
CA ALA A 84 4.38 -13.37 8.27
C ALA A 84 5.63 -12.59 7.85
N LYS A 85 6.35 -12.09 8.85
CA LYS A 85 7.68 -11.46 8.78
C LYS A 85 8.74 -12.28 8.00
N THR A 86 8.44 -13.51 7.61
CA THR A 86 9.34 -14.46 6.96
C THR A 86 9.11 -14.63 5.46
N ASP A 87 8.01 -14.11 4.90
CA ASP A 87 7.80 -14.14 3.46
C ASP A 87 8.03 -12.74 2.87
N PRO A 88 9.15 -12.53 2.15
CA PRO A 88 9.42 -11.27 1.44
C PRO A 88 8.30 -10.88 0.47
N ALA A 89 7.51 -11.83 -0.02
CA ALA A 89 6.37 -11.56 -0.90
C ALA A 89 5.15 -10.98 -0.17
N THR A 90 5.14 -10.93 1.16
CA THR A 90 3.99 -10.43 1.94
C THR A 90 4.34 -9.29 2.91
N HIS A 91 5.64 -9.02 3.12
CA HIS A 91 6.13 -8.06 4.11
C HIS A 91 6.12 -6.58 3.64
N LEU A 92 6.02 -5.67 4.61
CA LEU A 92 6.37 -4.25 4.48
C LEU A 92 7.81 -4.04 4.94
N ASP A 93 8.72 -3.77 4.02
CA ASP A 93 10.17 -3.81 4.28
C ASP A 93 10.76 -2.58 5.00
N GLY A 94 9.93 -1.63 5.41
CA GLY A 94 10.39 -0.41 6.07
C GLY A 94 9.33 0.27 6.93
N PRO A 95 9.73 1.30 7.71
CA PRO A 95 8.84 1.97 8.65
C PRO A 95 7.76 2.79 7.94
N VAL A 96 6.60 2.90 8.59
CA VAL A 96 5.49 3.77 8.18
C VAL A 96 5.55 5.04 9.00
N HIS A 97 5.63 6.19 8.35
CA HIS A 97 5.72 7.50 9.01
C HIS A 97 4.38 8.22 9.07
N ALA A 98 3.51 7.98 8.09
CA ALA A 98 2.22 8.65 7.96
C ALA A 98 1.12 7.65 7.57
N VAL A 99 -0.06 7.87 8.15
CA VAL A 99 -1.28 7.16 7.81
C VAL A 99 -2.37 8.20 7.56
N ALA A 100 -3.19 7.98 6.54
CA ALA A 100 -4.38 8.79 6.30
C ALA A 100 -5.53 7.89 5.85
N ILE A 101 -6.74 8.18 6.31
CA ILE A 101 -7.95 7.45 5.95
C ILE A 101 -8.67 8.25 4.86
N GLN A 102 -9.10 7.54 3.82
CA GLN A 102 -9.87 8.14 2.72
C GLN A 102 -11.38 8.15 3.03
N PRO A 103 -12.17 8.99 2.33
CA PRO A 103 -13.63 9.05 2.52
C PRO A 103 -14.37 7.72 2.29
N ASP A 104 -13.76 6.76 1.59
CA ASP A 104 -14.30 5.41 1.37
C ASP A 104 -13.85 4.38 2.41
N GLY A 105 -13.12 4.81 3.45
CA GLY A 105 -12.62 3.96 4.52
C GLY A 105 -11.32 3.21 4.21
N ARG A 106 -10.75 3.36 3.00
CA ARG A 106 -9.43 2.82 2.67
C ARG A 106 -8.32 3.61 3.36
N ILE A 107 -7.17 2.97 3.53
CA ILE A 107 -6.06 3.51 4.32
C ILE A 107 -4.86 3.75 3.40
N ILE A 108 -4.31 4.95 3.42
CA ILE A 108 -3.07 5.31 2.73
C ILE A 108 -1.91 5.24 3.73
N LEU A 109 -0.84 4.54 3.35
CA LEU A 109 0.40 4.52 4.11
C LEU A 109 1.48 5.31 3.38
N GLY A 110 2.24 6.09 4.13
CA GLY A 110 3.43 6.81 3.68
C GLY A 110 4.61 6.44 4.57
N GLY A 111 5.77 6.12 4.00
CA GLY A 111 6.89 5.64 4.79
C GLY A 111 8.24 5.57 4.07
N SER A 112 9.19 4.88 4.70
CA SER A 112 10.52 4.56 4.15
C SER A 112 10.62 3.07 3.80
N PHE A 113 9.66 2.58 3.02
CA PHE A 113 9.61 1.22 2.50
C PHE A 113 9.80 1.23 0.98
N ALA A 114 10.38 0.18 0.43
CA ALA A 114 10.52 -0.04 -1.01
C ALA A 114 9.42 -0.94 -1.58
N SER A 115 8.86 -1.82 -0.76
CA SER A 115 7.84 -2.77 -1.19
C SER A 115 6.81 -3.06 -0.10
N PHE A 116 5.61 -3.45 -0.55
CA PHE A 116 4.55 -3.97 0.31
C PHE A 116 3.88 -5.17 -0.37
N SER A 117 3.86 -6.30 0.31
CA SER A 117 3.24 -7.53 -0.19
C SER A 117 3.69 -7.90 -1.61
N GLY A 118 5.01 -7.88 -1.83
CA GLY A 118 5.63 -8.26 -3.11
C GLY A 118 5.46 -7.23 -4.22
N LEU A 119 4.71 -6.15 -4.00
CA LEU A 119 4.58 -5.04 -4.93
C LEU A 119 5.70 -4.02 -4.68
N GLU A 120 6.60 -3.88 -5.64
CA GLU A 120 7.63 -2.83 -5.66
C GLU A 120 7.00 -1.46 -5.91
N ARG A 121 6.69 -0.76 -4.82
CA ARG A 121 6.13 0.58 -4.84
C ARG A 121 6.61 1.33 -3.60
N ALA A 122 7.58 2.20 -3.81
CA ALA A 122 8.28 2.83 -2.72
C ALA A 122 7.47 3.97 -2.08
N GLY A 123 7.49 4.01 -0.76
CA GLY A 123 7.03 5.11 0.06
C GLY A 123 5.52 5.39 0.09
N ILE A 124 4.70 4.78 -0.77
CA ILE A 124 3.24 4.94 -0.76
C ILE A 124 2.49 3.68 -1.18
N ILE A 125 1.52 3.27 -0.36
CA ILE A 125 0.60 2.17 -0.67
C ILE A 125 -0.81 2.55 -0.23
N ARG A 126 -1.82 1.92 -0.82
CA ARG A 126 -3.19 1.93 -0.31
C ARG A 126 -3.56 0.51 0.09
N ILE A 127 -4.14 0.37 1.27
CA ILE A 127 -4.71 -0.88 1.76
C ILE A 127 -6.19 -0.70 2.02
N ASP A 128 -6.91 -1.81 2.02
CA ASP A 128 -8.31 -1.84 2.39
C ASP A 128 -8.49 -1.75 3.91
N TYR A 129 -9.74 -1.84 4.34
CA TYR A 129 -10.09 -1.78 5.76
C TYR A 129 -9.53 -2.97 6.58
N ASN A 130 -9.33 -4.14 5.99
CA ASN A 130 -8.77 -5.31 6.65
C ASN A 130 -7.24 -5.32 6.60
N GLY A 131 -6.63 -4.37 5.89
CA GLY A 131 -5.19 -4.22 5.74
C GLY A 131 -4.63 -4.85 4.47
N GLU A 132 -5.46 -5.48 3.64
CA GLU A 132 -5.01 -6.08 2.39
C GLU A 132 -4.65 -5.02 1.34
N LEU A 133 -3.67 -5.33 0.49
CA LEU A 133 -3.26 -4.44 -0.59
C LEU A 133 -4.44 -4.14 -1.53
N ASP A 134 -4.70 -2.85 -1.76
CA ASP A 134 -5.72 -2.44 -2.71
C ASP A 134 -5.16 -2.36 -4.14
N HIS A 135 -5.45 -3.40 -4.93
CA HIS A 135 -5.05 -3.52 -6.33
C HIS A 135 -5.78 -2.57 -7.30
N SER A 136 -6.83 -1.89 -6.86
CA SER A 136 -7.60 -0.99 -7.72
C SER A 136 -6.93 0.37 -7.99
N ILE A 137 -5.78 0.63 -7.36
CA ILE A 137 -5.00 1.85 -7.57
C ILE A 137 -3.52 1.58 -7.86
N ASN A 138 -2.96 2.42 -8.73
CA ASN A 138 -1.55 2.36 -9.07
C ASN A 138 -0.87 3.73 -8.93
N PHE A 139 -0.03 3.88 -7.91
CA PHE A 139 0.81 5.06 -7.73
C PHE A 139 2.10 5.03 -8.59
N GLY A 140 2.22 4.08 -9.51
CA GLY A 140 3.42 3.83 -10.29
C GLY A 140 4.53 3.22 -9.43
N SER A 141 5.78 3.65 -9.66
CA SER A 141 6.93 3.25 -8.83
C SER A 141 6.95 3.90 -7.44
N GLY A 142 6.03 4.84 -7.16
CA GLY A 142 5.98 5.56 -5.90
C GLY A 142 7.04 6.67 -5.79
N ALA A 143 7.45 6.99 -4.58
CA ALA A 143 8.46 8.01 -4.28
C ALA A 143 9.88 7.41 -4.30
N ASN A 144 10.89 8.17 -4.70
CA ASN A 144 12.29 7.68 -4.67
C ASN A 144 13.00 7.82 -3.31
N ASP A 145 12.30 8.32 -2.29
CA ASP A 145 12.74 8.41 -0.89
C ASP A 145 11.50 8.51 0.00
N ALA A 146 11.69 8.65 1.31
CA ALA A 146 10.68 8.64 2.34
C ALA A 146 9.52 9.61 2.08
N VAL A 147 8.29 9.10 2.21
CA VAL A 147 7.08 9.91 2.38
C VAL A 147 6.83 10.05 3.88
N LEU A 148 6.90 11.27 4.40
CA LEU A 148 6.86 11.58 5.83
C LEU A 148 5.50 12.13 6.27
N ALA A 149 4.70 12.64 5.34
CA ALA A 149 3.40 13.25 5.62
C ALA A 149 2.40 12.96 4.50
N LEU A 150 1.13 12.79 4.88
CA LEU A 150 0.00 12.58 4.00
C LEU A 150 -1.15 13.50 4.39
N ALA A 151 -1.82 14.08 3.40
CA ALA A 151 -3.10 14.77 3.59
C ALA A 151 -4.07 14.34 2.48
N VAL A 152 -5.17 13.70 2.86
CA VAL A 152 -6.24 13.29 1.94
C VAL A 152 -7.23 14.44 1.77
N GLN A 153 -7.68 14.65 0.53
CA GLN A 153 -8.69 15.64 0.13
C GLN A 153 -10.03 14.93 -0.14
N ASP A 154 -11.14 15.66 -0.03
CA ASP A 154 -12.50 15.11 -0.22
C ASP A 154 -12.74 14.53 -1.63
N ASP A 155 -11.95 14.94 -2.61
CA ASP A 155 -11.96 14.44 -3.98
C ASP A 155 -11.05 13.21 -4.20
N PHE A 156 -10.67 12.56 -3.11
CA PHE A 156 -9.72 11.43 -3.03
C PHE A 156 -8.29 11.76 -3.46
N ARG A 157 -7.93 13.01 -3.76
CA ARG A 157 -6.52 13.36 -3.99
C ARG A 157 -5.76 13.30 -2.68
N ILE A 158 -4.46 13.05 -2.81
CA ILE A 158 -3.55 12.91 -1.67
C ILE A 158 -2.38 13.85 -1.92
N VAL A 159 -2.11 14.73 -0.96
CA VAL A 159 -0.88 15.51 -0.91
C VAL A 159 0.15 14.73 -0.09
N LEU A 160 1.32 14.51 -0.67
CA LEU A 160 2.44 13.76 -0.10
C LEU A 160 3.55 14.75 0.20
N GLY A 161 4.14 14.70 1.39
CA GLY A 161 5.33 15.45 1.75
C GLY A 161 6.45 14.54 2.24
N GLY A 162 7.71 14.82 1.92
CA GLY A 162 8.83 13.98 2.36
C GLY A 162 10.20 14.36 1.81
N ASN A 163 11.12 13.39 1.85
CA ASN A 163 12.51 13.57 1.41
C ASN A 163 12.72 13.31 -0.09
N PHE A 164 11.70 12.78 -0.77
CA PHE A 164 11.79 12.40 -2.18
C PHE A 164 12.08 13.59 -3.10
N SER A 165 12.84 13.33 -4.16
CA SER A 165 13.06 14.27 -5.26
C SER A 165 12.24 13.92 -6.50
N GLN A 166 11.72 12.70 -6.57
CA GLN A 166 10.93 12.19 -7.68
C GLN A 166 9.74 11.39 -7.18
N PHE A 167 8.66 11.44 -7.97
CA PHE A 167 7.50 10.59 -7.82
C PHE A 167 7.16 9.95 -9.16
N ASN A 168 7.03 8.62 -9.18
CA ASN A 168 6.77 7.82 -10.38
C ASN A 168 7.75 8.16 -11.54
N GLY A 169 9.04 8.30 -11.20
CA GLY A 169 10.12 8.63 -12.15
C GLY A 169 10.12 10.07 -12.68
N ARG A 170 9.29 10.96 -12.15
CA ARG A 170 9.23 12.38 -12.54
C ARG A 170 9.68 13.28 -11.40
N GLU A 171 10.38 14.38 -11.72
CA GLU A 171 10.78 15.37 -10.71
C GLU A 171 9.56 15.92 -9.96
N ALA A 172 9.61 15.79 -8.64
CA ALA A 172 8.61 16.28 -7.70
C ALA A 172 9.31 16.46 -6.35
N PRO A 173 10.13 17.50 -6.17
CA PRO A 173 10.92 17.65 -4.95
C PRO A 173 10.03 17.94 -3.74
N HIS A 174 10.11 17.07 -2.74
CA HIS A 174 9.55 17.16 -1.40
C HIS A 174 8.03 17.19 -1.28
N LEU A 175 7.31 17.52 -2.36
CA LEU A 175 5.86 17.66 -2.36
C LEU A 175 5.28 17.17 -3.68
N ALA A 176 4.26 16.31 -3.60
CA ALA A 176 3.49 15.85 -4.75
C ALA A 176 2.01 15.81 -4.39
N ARG A 177 1.14 15.95 -5.40
CA ARG A 177 -0.28 15.64 -5.26
C ARG A 177 -0.65 14.56 -6.25
N VAL A 178 -1.15 13.44 -5.74
CA VAL A 178 -1.52 12.28 -6.53
C VAL A 178 -3.02 12.04 -6.42
N TYR A 179 -3.57 11.35 -7.41
CA TYR A 179 -4.93 10.87 -7.30
C TYR A 179 -4.93 9.60 -6.46
N GLY A 180 -5.76 9.59 -5.41
CA GLY A 180 -5.89 8.48 -4.47
C GLY A 180 -7.21 7.75 -4.57
N GLY A 181 -8.09 8.05 -5.54
CA GLY A 181 -9.41 7.45 -5.68
C GLY A 181 -9.50 6.45 -6.83
N LEU A 182 -10.71 5.96 -7.11
CA LEU A 182 -11.02 5.32 -8.39
C LEU A 182 -11.38 6.40 -9.41
N ASP A 183 -10.61 6.51 -10.49
CA ASP A 183 -10.89 7.47 -11.54
C ASP A 183 -11.99 6.89 -12.43
N TYR A 184 -13.24 7.28 -12.21
CA TYR A 184 -14.38 6.84 -13.02
C TYR A 184 -14.49 7.59 -14.35
N SER A 185 -13.43 8.28 -14.79
CA SER A 185 -13.34 8.78 -16.16
C SER A 185 -12.99 7.63 -17.13
N PRO A 186 -13.09 7.85 -18.45
CA PRO A 186 -12.50 6.92 -19.40
C PRO A 186 -10.98 6.90 -19.29
N GLY A 187 -10.39 5.71 -19.26
CA GLY A 187 -8.95 5.49 -19.38
C GLY A 187 -8.58 4.78 -20.68
N ARG A 188 -7.32 4.38 -20.78
CA ARG A 188 -6.78 3.54 -21.86
C ARG A 188 -5.91 2.44 -21.28
N VAL A 189 -5.77 1.35 -22.03
CA VAL A 189 -4.74 0.34 -21.80
C VAL A 189 -3.73 0.46 -22.94
N ARG A 190 -2.43 0.36 -22.64
CA ARG A 190 -1.36 0.38 -23.63
C ARG A 190 -0.24 -0.59 -23.26
N PHE A 191 0.54 -1.02 -24.25
CA PHE A 191 1.80 -1.71 -23.99
C PHE A 191 2.80 -0.77 -23.30
N GLU A 192 3.61 -1.35 -22.43
CA GLU A 192 4.75 -0.65 -21.85
C GLU A 192 5.82 -0.34 -22.90
N GLN A 193 6.04 -1.24 -23.86
CA GLN A 193 6.99 -1.09 -24.96
C GLN A 193 6.28 -1.12 -26.31
N ALA A 194 6.86 -0.45 -27.31
CA ALA A 194 6.30 -0.45 -28.67
C ALA A 194 6.50 -1.79 -29.40
N ALA A 195 7.47 -2.60 -28.97
CA ALA A 195 7.77 -3.93 -29.50
C ALA A 195 8.38 -4.80 -28.40
N TYR A 196 8.06 -6.09 -28.41
CA TYR A 196 8.64 -7.11 -27.53
C TYR A 196 9.32 -8.16 -28.40
N LEU A 197 10.56 -8.51 -28.05
CA LEU A 197 11.28 -9.62 -28.69
C LEU A 197 11.00 -10.88 -27.89
N VAL A 198 10.41 -11.88 -28.54
CA VAL A 198 10.05 -13.16 -27.95
C VAL A 198 11.09 -14.20 -28.39
N ASN A 199 11.64 -14.95 -27.45
CA ASN A 199 12.55 -16.05 -27.76
C ASN A 199 11.73 -17.31 -28.04
N GLU A 200 11.68 -17.72 -29.30
CA GLU A 200 10.94 -18.91 -29.73
C GLU A 200 11.46 -20.22 -29.11
N ASN A 201 12.69 -20.23 -28.59
CA ASN A 201 13.26 -21.37 -27.87
C ASN A 201 13.09 -21.27 -26.35
N GLY A 202 12.45 -20.20 -25.85
CA GLY A 202 12.12 -19.99 -24.46
C GLY A 202 10.83 -20.70 -24.05
N ASN A 203 10.62 -20.86 -22.74
CA ASN A 203 9.37 -21.44 -22.21
C ASN A 203 8.22 -20.42 -22.12
N SER A 204 8.54 -19.12 -22.00
CA SER A 204 7.60 -18.01 -21.88
C SER A 204 8.32 -16.67 -22.01
N ASP A 205 7.63 -15.65 -22.53
CA ASP A 205 8.04 -14.24 -22.49
C ASP A 205 6.93 -13.37 -21.86
N GLU A 206 7.31 -12.26 -21.23
CA GLU A 206 6.39 -11.37 -20.53
C GLU A 206 6.03 -10.14 -21.41
N ILE A 207 4.73 -9.88 -21.56
CA ILE A 207 4.20 -8.67 -22.20
C ILE A 207 3.41 -7.87 -21.16
N ILE A 208 3.91 -6.69 -20.81
CA ILE A 208 3.30 -5.85 -19.78
C ILE A 208 2.35 -4.83 -20.40
N LEU A 209 1.10 -4.83 -19.93
CA LEU A 209 0.08 -3.83 -20.23
C LEU A 209 -0.07 -2.86 -19.05
N ARG A 210 -0.21 -1.57 -19.35
CA ARG A 210 -0.45 -0.52 -18.37
C ARG A 210 -1.79 0.14 -18.63
N ARG A 211 -2.64 0.23 -17.60
CA ARG A 211 -3.83 1.10 -17.59
C ARG A 211 -3.42 2.51 -17.18
N GLU A 212 -3.90 3.51 -17.92
CA GLU A 212 -3.69 4.94 -17.66
C GLU A 212 -5.02 5.68 -17.65
N GLY A 213 -5.20 6.56 -16.67
CA GLY A 213 -6.47 7.28 -16.45
C GLY A 213 -7.51 6.38 -15.80
N GLY A 214 -8.78 6.57 -16.18
CA GLY A 214 -9.88 5.97 -15.45
C GLY A 214 -10.33 4.56 -15.87
N ILE A 215 -11.36 4.09 -15.18
CA ILE A 215 -11.84 2.69 -15.19
C ILE A 215 -13.23 2.53 -15.80
N SER A 216 -13.88 3.60 -16.26
CA SER A 216 -15.28 3.53 -16.68
C SER A 216 -15.51 2.93 -18.07
N ASN A 217 -14.45 2.59 -18.78
CA ASN A 217 -14.48 1.97 -20.09
C ASN A 217 -13.54 0.76 -20.17
N THR A 218 -13.85 -0.13 -21.11
CA THR A 218 -12.94 -1.19 -21.54
C THR A 218 -11.84 -0.58 -22.40
N GLY A 219 -10.59 -0.87 -22.04
CA GLY A 219 -9.45 -0.61 -22.91
C GLY A 219 -9.26 -1.82 -23.84
N THR A 220 -9.06 -1.56 -25.12
CA THR A 220 -8.67 -2.61 -26.08
C THR A 220 -7.27 -2.30 -26.58
N VAL A 221 -6.41 -3.31 -26.54
CA VAL A 221 -5.12 -3.30 -27.23
C VAL A 221 -5.15 -4.40 -28.28
N THR A 222 -4.64 -4.11 -29.46
CA THR A 222 -4.45 -5.11 -30.50
C THR A 222 -3.00 -5.57 -30.43
N ILE A 223 -2.80 -6.88 -30.32
CA ILE A 223 -1.50 -7.52 -30.55
C ILE A 223 -1.55 -7.99 -32.00
N ASP A 224 -0.53 -7.63 -32.77
CA ASP A 224 -0.27 -8.22 -34.08
C ASP A 224 1.11 -8.88 -34.00
N SER A 225 1.20 -10.17 -34.33
CA SER A 225 2.47 -10.89 -34.41
C SER A 225 2.88 -11.07 -35.86
N PHE A 226 4.17 -10.85 -36.16
CA PHE A 226 4.74 -11.12 -37.47
C PHE A 226 5.99 -11.98 -37.31
N SER A 227 6.22 -12.87 -38.26
CA SER A 227 7.49 -13.57 -38.42
C SER A 227 7.95 -13.42 -39.86
N VAL A 228 9.27 -13.40 -40.06
CA VAL A 228 9.89 -13.38 -41.38
C VAL A 228 9.92 -14.80 -41.97
N ASP A 229 10.06 -15.80 -41.11
CA ASP A 229 10.35 -17.19 -41.49
C ASP A 229 9.27 -18.19 -41.01
N ALA A 230 8.31 -17.77 -40.17
CA ALA A 230 7.23 -18.60 -39.67
C ALA A 230 5.85 -18.17 -40.23
N VAL A 231 4.98 -19.15 -40.45
CA VAL A 231 3.65 -18.97 -41.04
C VAL A 231 2.56 -19.02 -39.98
N ALA A 232 1.78 -17.94 -39.86
CA ALA A 232 0.60 -17.86 -39.01
C ALA A 232 -0.41 -18.99 -39.30
N GLY A 233 -0.96 -19.59 -38.25
CA GLY A 233 -1.90 -20.72 -38.30
C GLY A 233 -1.25 -22.08 -38.54
N SER A 234 0.04 -22.13 -38.93
CA SER A 234 0.84 -23.36 -39.03
C SER A 234 1.83 -23.44 -37.87
N ASP A 235 2.70 -22.43 -37.77
CA ASP A 235 3.84 -22.44 -36.88
C ASP A 235 3.54 -21.72 -35.56
N TYR A 236 2.59 -20.78 -35.58
CA TYR A 236 2.04 -20.13 -34.39
C TYR A 236 0.57 -19.74 -34.58
N ALA A 237 -0.19 -19.61 -33.49
CA ALA A 237 -1.53 -19.05 -33.52
C ALA A 237 -1.47 -17.52 -33.40
N GLU A 238 -2.21 -16.79 -34.25
CA GLU A 238 -2.35 -15.34 -34.10
C GLU A 238 -3.17 -15.01 -32.85
N LEU A 239 -2.59 -14.26 -31.91
CA LEU A 239 -3.35 -13.60 -30.87
C LEU A 239 -3.86 -12.26 -31.44
N SER A 240 -5.16 -12.16 -31.69
CA SER A 240 -5.81 -10.90 -32.05
C SER A 240 -6.91 -10.56 -31.04
N GLY A 241 -7.15 -9.27 -30.82
CA GLY A 241 -8.32 -8.78 -30.09
C GLY A 241 -8.37 -9.13 -28.59
N VAL A 242 -7.22 -9.22 -27.91
CA VAL A 242 -7.18 -9.47 -26.46
C VAL A 242 -7.86 -8.32 -25.71
N GLN A 243 -9.02 -8.62 -25.12
CA GLN A 243 -9.75 -7.71 -24.25
C GLN A 243 -9.17 -7.84 -22.84
N VAL A 244 -8.69 -6.73 -22.27
CA VAL A 244 -8.37 -6.65 -20.85
C VAL A 244 -9.51 -5.89 -20.19
N THR A 245 -10.39 -6.64 -19.51
CA THR A 245 -11.48 -6.09 -18.70
C THR A 245 -10.92 -5.50 -17.41
#